data_AF-A0AAJ0DA84-F1
#
_entry.id   AF-A0AAJ0DA84-F1
#
_cell.length_a   1.000
_cell.length_b   1.000
_cell.length_c   1.000
_cell.angle_alpha   90.00
_cell.angle_beta   90.00
_cell.angle_gamma   90.00
#
_symmetry.space_group_name_H-M   'P 1'
#
loop_
_entity.id
_entity.type
_entity.pdbx_description
1 polymer ?
#
loop_
_entity_poly.entity_id
_entity_poly.type
_entity_poly.pdbx_seq_one_letter_code
_entity_poly.pdbx_strand_id
1 'polypeptide(L)'
;MSPWLSYLAPGDQRARDAHLRSLALLEDEKKQREAALAAARPPRIDAAHRVRRKNAMFYGGIVFMGLSVFVTRRSLARKRAEMLAAQTTLPLSTPSTTIAPLRAAAPAPAAEASKVDASLDAVSALGLATLNVFSFAMLAVGSAMQYFDLADLEDVRSGVNRQLGNDVEGGDAEGDREIETWIAEVLARKDEKEVGSVKGLREGVVEKIAEMEERKKQEGGR
;
A
#
# COMPACT_ATOMS: atom_id res chain seq x y z
N MET A 1 30.42 -48.74 13.08
CA MET A 1 31.64 -49.23 12.39
C MET A 1 32.76 -49.28 13.41
N SER A 2 33.67 -50.28 13.35
CA SER A 2 34.77 -50.34 14.31
C SER A 2 35.80 -49.23 14.00
N PRO A 3 36.36 -48.57 15.02
CA PRO A 3 37.29 -47.44 14.83
C PRO A 3 38.59 -47.84 14.10
N TRP A 4 38.94 -49.13 14.18
CA TRP A 4 40.11 -49.71 13.53
C TRP A 4 39.96 -49.83 12.00
N LEU A 5 38.76 -50.07 11.49
CA LEU A 5 38.50 -50.18 10.05
C LEU A 5 38.61 -48.82 9.34
N SER A 6 38.27 -47.71 9.99
CA SER A 6 38.49 -46.36 9.44
C SER A 6 39.97 -45.97 9.39
N TYR A 7 40.81 -46.52 10.26
CA TYR A 7 42.24 -46.16 10.32
C TYR A 7 43.07 -46.89 9.25
N LEU A 8 42.70 -48.13 8.92
CA LEU A 8 43.32 -48.95 7.89
C LEU A 8 42.73 -48.74 6.48
N ALA A 9 41.71 -47.90 6.34
CA ALA A 9 41.09 -47.59 5.06
C ALA A 9 42.08 -46.89 4.09
N PRO A 10 42.07 -47.21 2.79
CA PRO A 10 42.85 -46.51 1.77
C PRO A 10 42.64 -44.99 1.85
N GLY A 11 43.68 -44.19 1.59
CA GLY A 11 43.66 -42.73 1.77
C GLY A 11 42.46 -42.02 1.11
N ASP A 12 42.00 -42.51 -0.03
CA ASP A 12 40.84 -41.99 -0.77
C ASP A 12 39.51 -42.14 -0.01
N GLN A 13 39.32 -43.26 0.71
CA GLN A 13 38.13 -43.48 1.54
C GLN A 13 38.08 -42.53 2.74
N ARG A 14 39.24 -42.23 3.34
CA ARG A 14 39.34 -41.28 4.45
C ARG A 14 39.02 -39.84 4.03
N ALA A 15 39.45 -39.44 2.84
CA ALA A 15 39.12 -38.13 2.29
C ALA A 15 37.62 -37.99 2.03
N ARG A 16 36.99 -39.03 1.47
CA ARG A 16 35.53 -39.10 1.28
C ARG A 16 34.76 -39.08 2.59
N ASP A 17 35.18 -39.87 3.58
CA ASP A 17 34.54 -39.91 4.90
C ASP A 17 34.68 -38.57 5.64
N ALA A 18 35.84 -37.91 5.54
CA ALA A 18 36.05 -36.59 6.09
C ALA A 18 35.15 -35.54 5.44
N HIS A 19 35.01 -35.60 4.11
CA HIS A 19 34.12 -34.71 3.36
C HIS A 19 32.64 -34.93 3.74
N LEU A 20 32.18 -36.19 3.81
CA LEU A 20 30.82 -36.52 4.24
C LEU A 20 30.53 -36.06 5.67
N ARG A 21 31.49 -36.20 6.58
CA ARG A 21 31.37 -35.67 7.96
C ARG A 21 31.27 -34.16 7.97
N SER A 22 32.05 -33.46 7.15
CA SER A 22 31.96 -31.99 7.06
C SER A 22 30.60 -31.53 6.51
N LEU A 23 30.03 -32.25 5.54
CA LEU A 23 28.67 -31.96 5.04
C LEU A 23 27.61 -32.18 6.12
N ALA A 24 27.70 -33.28 6.86
CA ALA A 24 26.78 -33.56 7.97
C ALA A 24 26.85 -32.49 9.06
N LEU A 25 28.06 -32.01 9.40
CA LEU A 25 28.24 -30.91 10.36
C LEU A 25 27.64 -29.60 9.85
N LEU A 26 27.76 -29.30 8.55
CA LEU A 26 27.14 -28.13 7.94
C LEU A 26 25.61 -28.23 7.93
N GLU A 27 25.05 -29.42 7.71
CA GLU A 27 23.60 -29.65 7.81
C GLU A 27 23.11 -29.46 9.25
N ASP A 28 23.85 -29.94 10.25
CA ASP A 28 23.52 -29.75 11.65
C ASP A 28 23.65 -28.27 12.06
N GLU A 29 24.68 -27.56 11.62
CA GLU A 29 24.80 -26.11 11.83
C GLU A 29 23.66 -25.34 11.17
N LYS A 30 23.26 -25.72 9.95
CA LYS A 30 22.09 -25.12 9.28
C LYS A 30 20.82 -25.35 10.07
N LYS A 31 20.55 -26.59 10.50
CA LYS A 31 19.40 -26.90 11.35
C LYS A 31 19.42 -26.13 12.67
N GLN A 32 20.58 -26.01 13.30
CA GLN A 32 20.73 -25.24 14.54
C GLN A 32 20.48 -23.75 14.33
N ARG A 33 20.96 -23.18 13.22
CA ARG A 33 20.69 -21.79 12.84
C ARG A 33 19.21 -21.56 12.53
N GLU A 34 18.59 -22.44 11.77
CA GLU A 34 17.15 -22.41 11.48
C GLU A 34 16.31 -22.54 12.75
N ALA A 35 16.70 -23.43 13.68
CA ALA A 35 16.04 -23.58 14.98
C ALA A 35 16.24 -22.36 15.88
N ALA A 36 17.42 -21.74 15.87
CA ALA A 36 17.70 -20.51 16.61
C ALA A 36 16.92 -19.31 16.03
N LEU A 37 16.83 -19.22 14.70
CA LEU A 37 15.99 -18.24 13.99
C LEU A 37 14.51 -18.46 14.29
N ALA A 38 14.04 -19.71 14.29
CA ALA A 38 12.67 -20.05 14.65
C ALA A 38 12.36 -19.74 16.13
N ALA A 39 13.31 -19.95 17.04
CA ALA A 39 13.16 -19.62 18.45
C ALA A 39 13.23 -18.11 18.73
N ALA A 40 13.92 -17.34 17.88
CA ALA A 40 13.97 -15.88 17.95
C ALA A 40 12.70 -15.21 17.39
N ARG A 41 11.80 -15.95 16.72
CA ARG A 41 10.54 -15.40 16.23
C ARG A 41 9.63 -15.06 17.41
N PRO A 42 9.08 -13.84 17.49
CA PRO A 42 8.11 -13.49 18.51
C PRO A 42 6.86 -14.38 18.38
N PRO A 43 6.16 -14.67 19.49
CA PRO A 43 4.97 -15.52 19.46
C PRO A 43 3.89 -14.89 18.57
N ARG A 44 3.61 -15.53 17.42
CA ARG A 44 2.51 -15.09 16.55
C ARG A 44 1.18 -15.43 17.21
N ILE A 45 0.30 -14.43 17.30
CA ILE A 45 -1.10 -14.62 17.69
C ILE A 45 -1.75 -15.66 16.77
N ASP A 46 -2.61 -16.51 17.35
CA ASP A 46 -3.38 -17.53 16.64
C ASP A 46 -4.17 -16.95 15.44
N ALA A 47 -4.22 -17.71 14.35
CA ALA A 47 -4.78 -17.29 13.06
C ALA A 47 -6.26 -16.90 13.19
N ALA A 48 -7.03 -17.63 14.01
CA ALA A 48 -8.43 -17.34 14.26
C ALA A 48 -8.64 -15.97 14.95
N HIS A 49 -7.74 -15.63 15.89
CA HIS A 49 -7.77 -14.34 16.58
C HIS A 49 -7.39 -13.18 15.65
N ARG A 50 -6.46 -13.40 14.72
CA ARG A 50 -6.05 -12.42 13.71
C ARG A 50 -7.20 -12.06 12.77
N VAL A 51 -7.86 -13.06 12.19
CA VAL A 51 -9.01 -12.85 11.29
C VAL A 51 -10.14 -12.09 11.99
N ARG A 52 -10.43 -12.41 13.25
CA ARG A 52 -11.47 -11.72 14.03
C ARG A 52 -11.16 -10.25 14.26
N ARG A 53 -9.94 -9.89 14.64
CA ARG A 53 -9.54 -8.49 14.86
C ARG A 53 -9.60 -7.69 13.57
N LYS A 54 -9.10 -8.27 12.49
CA LYS A 54 -9.10 -7.65 11.15
C LYS A 54 -10.54 -7.35 10.68
N ASN A 55 -11.40 -8.36 10.77
CA ASN A 55 -12.81 -8.23 10.39
C ASN A 55 -13.57 -7.24 11.28
N ALA A 56 -13.34 -7.26 12.60
CA ALA A 56 -14.04 -6.37 13.53
C ALA A 56 -13.77 -4.89 13.24
N MET A 57 -12.52 -4.53 12.93
CA MET A 57 -12.16 -3.15 12.65
C MET A 57 -12.68 -2.66 11.29
N PHE A 58 -12.61 -3.53 10.27
CA PHE A 58 -13.15 -3.23 8.94
C PHE A 58 -14.68 -3.04 8.95
N TYR A 59 -15.41 -4.00 9.53
CA TYR A 59 -16.87 -3.89 9.63
C TYR A 59 -17.29 -2.76 10.56
N GLY A 60 -16.54 -2.51 11.63
CA GLY A 60 -16.74 -1.34 12.50
C GLY A 60 -16.67 -0.02 11.72
N GLY A 61 -15.66 0.14 10.86
CA GLY A 61 -15.51 1.32 9.99
C GLY A 61 -16.65 1.47 8.97
N ILE A 62 -17.07 0.38 8.32
CA ILE A 62 -18.20 0.38 7.36
C ILE A 62 -19.51 0.77 8.04
N VAL A 63 -19.82 0.16 9.18
CA VAL A 63 -21.04 0.43 9.93
C VAL A 63 -21.05 1.88 10.41
N PHE A 64 -19.92 2.36 10.93
CA PHE A 64 -19.79 3.74 11.40
C PHE A 64 -19.92 4.76 10.26
N MET A 65 -19.31 4.51 9.10
CA MET A 65 -19.48 5.34 7.89
C MET A 65 -20.92 5.33 7.40
N GLY A 66 -21.56 4.15 7.34
CA GLY A 66 -22.96 4.03 6.96
C GLY A 66 -23.89 4.84 7.88
N LEU A 67 -23.68 4.76 9.19
CA LEU A 67 -24.44 5.51 10.17
C LEU A 67 -24.19 7.03 10.06
N SER A 68 -22.93 7.44 9.89
CA SER A 68 -22.53 8.83 9.69
C SER A 68 -23.18 9.45 8.45
N VAL A 69 -23.11 8.76 7.31
CA VAL A 69 -23.76 9.18 6.06
C VAL A 69 -25.28 9.21 6.21
N PHE A 70 -25.88 8.25 6.92
CA PHE A 70 -27.32 8.23 7.18
C PHE A 70 -27.78 9.44 8.00
N VAL A 71 -27.05 9.78 9.07
CA VAL A 71 -27.31 10.96 9.90
C VAL A 71 -27.18 12.24 9.08
N THR A 72 -26.12 12.36 8.28
CA THR A 72 -25.91 13.49 7.36
C THR A 72 -27.02 13.60 6.32
N ARG A 73 -27.45 12.48 5.73
CA ARG A 73 -28.53 12.48 4.74
C ARG A 73 -29.85 12.89 5.37
N ARG A 74 -30.11 12.49 6.62
CA ARG A 74 -31.31 12.88 7.36
C ARG A 74 -31.31 14.35 7.77
N SER A 75 -30.16 14.91 8.17
CA SER A 75 -30.05 16.33 8.50
C SER A 75 -30.20 17.22 7.26
N LEU A 76 -29.54 16.86 6.15
CA LEU A 76 -29.65 17.58 4.87
C LEU A 76 -31.04 17.45 4.26
N ALA A 77 -31.72 16.31 4.39
CA ALA A 77 -33.09 16.15 3.88
C ALA A 77 -34.09 17.08 4.59
N ARG A 78 -33.94 17.30 5.90
CA ARG A 78 -34.77 18.27 6.66
C ARG A 78 -34.52 19.70 6.17
N LYS A 79 -33.25 20.13 6.08
CA LYS A 79 -32.87 21.46 5.59
C LYS A 79 -33.30 21.69 4.13
N ARG A 80 -33.22 20.67 3.28
CA ARG A 80 -33.71 20.72 1.89
C ARG A 80 -35.24 20.82 1.81
N ALA A 81 -35.96 20.11 2.67
CA ALA A 81 -37.42 20.21 2.72
C ALA A 81 -37.87 21.60 3.18
N GLU A 82 -37.19 22.20 4.15
CA GLU A 82 -37.43 23.58 4.61
C GLU A 82 -37.10 24.62 3.52
N MET A 83 -35.98 24.46 2.80
CA MET A 83 -35.66 25.33 1.65
C MET A 83 -36.70 25.20 0.52
N LEU A 84 -37.14 23.98 0.19
CA LEU A 84 -38.15 23.76 -0.85
C LEU A 84 -39.52 24.30 -0.43
N ALA A 85 -39.88 24.18 0.86
CA ALA A 85 -41.09 24.78 1.42
C ALA A 85 -41.02 26.32 1.34
N ALA A 86 -39.87 26.92 1.68
CA ALA A 86 -39.67 28.37 1.56
C ALA A 86 -39.65 28.86 0.10
N GLN A 87 -39.18 28.02 -0.84
CA GLN A 87 -39.16 28.33 -2.26
C GLN A 87 -40.52 28.20 -2.94
N THR A 88 -41.41 27.34 -2.41
CA THR A 88 -42.79 27.17 -2.91
C THR A 88 -43.75 28.22 -2.33
N THR A 89 -43.44 28.80 -1.17
CA THR A 89 -44.10 30.00 -0.66
C THR A 89 -43.52 31.28 -1.30
N LEU A 90 -43.47 31.33 -2.64
CA LEU A 90 -43.42 32.60 -3.35
C LEU A 90 -44.86 33.14 -3.39
N PRO A 91 -45.20 34.25 -2.70
CA PRO A 91 -46.53 34.80 -2.75
C PRO A 91 -46.82 35.34 -4.16
N LEU A 92 -47.54 34.55 -4.94
CA LEU A 92 -48.15 34.95 -6.18
C LEU A 92 -49.40 35.80 -5.90
N SER A 93 -49.26 36.96 -5.24
CA SER A 93 -50.21 38.09 -5.33
C SER A 93 -49.73 39.29 -4.49
N THR A 94 -49.09 40.25 -5.12
CA THR A 94 -49.50 41.68 -5.01
C THR A 94 -49.06 42.38 -6.30
N PRO A 95 -49.98 42.93 -7.10
CA PRO A 95 -49.65 43.81 -8.21
C PRO A 95 -49.38 45.21 -7.66
N SER A 96 -48.13 45.66 -7.71
CA SER A 96 -47.86 47.09 -7.82
C SER A 96 -46.51 47.28 -8.49
N THR A 97 -46.60 47.61 -9.78
CA THR A 97 -45.65 48.35 -10.60
C THR A 97 -44.40 48.81 -9.86
N THR A 98 -43.26 48.16 -10.13
CA THR A 98 -42.05 48.82 -10.64
C THR A 98 -41.14 47.73 -11.20
N ILE A 99 -40.66 47.99 -12.42
CA ILE A 99 -39.96 47.10 -13.33
C ILE A 99 -38.67 46.55 -12.69
N ALA A 100 -38.49 45.23 -12.72
CA ALA A 100 -37.20 44.60 -12.48
C ALA A 100 -36.21 44.94 -13.60
N PRO A 101 -34.91 45.04 -13.29
CA PRO A 101 -33.96 44.39 -14.16
C PRO A 101 -33.09 43.39 -13.40
N LEU A 102 -33.24 42.14 -13.83
CA LEU A 102 -32.18 41.18 -14.13
C LEU A 102 -30.75 41.62 -13.70
N ARG A 103 -30.15 40.83 -12.79
CA ARG A 103 -28.69 40.65 -12.65
C ARG A 103 -27.90 41.88 -12.14
N ALA A 104 -27.83 42.07 -10.82
CA ALA A 104 -26.64 42.59 -10.12
C ALA A 104 -26.82 42.46 -8.60
N ALA A 105 -25.68 42.41 -7.91
CA ALA A 105 -25.48 42.18 -6.50
C ALA A 105 -26.22 43.10 -5.49
N ALA A 106 -26.58 42.49 -4.33
CA ALA A 106 -26.52 43.02 -2.95
C ALA A 106 -27.59 44.04 -2.46
N PRO A 107 -27.69 44.36 -1.15
CA PRO A 107 -27.88 43.49 0.03
C PRO A 107 -29.02 43.95 1.00
N ALA A 108 -29.50 43.03 1.86
CA ALA A 108 -30.17 43.26 3.18
C ALA A 108 -31.65 43.73 3.20
N PRO A 109 -32.50 43.28 4.18
CA PRO A 109 -32.20 43.17 5.61
C PRO A 109 -32.38 41.74 6.18
N ALA A 110 -31.40 40.86 5.95
CA ALA A 110 -31.28 39.59 6.69
C ALA A 110 -30.11 39.62 7.69
N ALA A 111 -29.38 40.73 7.80
CA ALA A 111 -28.08 40.80 8.47
C ALA A 111 -28.15 40.87 10.01
N GLU A 112 -29.30 41.17 10.60
CA GLU A 112 -29.42 41.36 12.06
C GLU A 112 -30.15 40.23 12.79
N ALA A 113 -31.12 39.57 12.15
CA ALA A 113 -31.85 38.44 12.75
C ALA A 113 -31.10 37.10 12.66
N SER A 114 -30.07 36.99 11.81
CA SER A 114 -29.48 35.70 11.42
C SER A 114 -28.13 35.38 12.08
N LYS A 115 -27.51 36.31 12.82
CA LYS A 115 -26.13 36.09 13.31
C LYS A 115 -26.06 35.06 14.45
N VAL A 116 -27.11 34.97 15.26
CA VAL A 116 -27.24 33.98 16.35
C VAL A 116 -27.48 32.60 15.76
N ASP A 117 -28.40 32.47 14.81
CA ASP A 117 -28.71 31.21 14.14
C ASP A 117 -27.61 30.74 13.18
N ALA A 118 -26.91 31.67 12.52
CA ALA A 118 -25.79 31.34 11.63
C ALA A 118 -24.60 30.75 12.40
N SER A 119 -24.37 31.19 13.65
CA SER A 119 -23.31 30.64 14.48
C SER A 119 -23.62 29.21 14.95
N LEU A 120 -24.87 28.94 15.35
CA LEU A 120 -25.34 27.61 15.69
C LEU A 120 -25.39 26.68 14.47
N ASP A 121 -25.79 27.21 13.32
CA ASP A 121 -25.81 26.48 12.06
C ASP A 121 -24.40 26.14 11.59
N ALA A 122 -23.44 27.05 11.72
CA ALA A 122 -22.02 26.81 11.43
C ALA A 122 -21.41 25.74 12.33
N VAL A 123 -21.73 25.73 13.63
CA VAL A 123 -21.29 24.66 14.55
C VAL A 123 -21.91 23.31 14.16
N SER A 124 -23.18 23.30 13.74
CA SER A 124 -23.83 22.08 13.24
C SER A 124 -23.20 21.57 11.93
N ALA A 125 -22.80 22.48 11.04
CA ALA A 125 -22.13 22.19 9.80
C ALA A 125 -20.70 21.68 10.03
N LEU A 126 -19.98 22.27 11.00
CA LEU A 126 -18.67 21.79 11.44
C LEU A 126 -18.77 20.39 12.02
N GLY A 127 -19.76 20.13 12.90
CA GLY A 127 -20.02 18.80 13.46
C GLY A 127 -20.38 17.76 12.40
N LEU A 128 -21.18 18.12 11.40
CA LEU A 128 -21.49 17.24 10.27
C LEU A 128 -20.27 16.97 9.40
N ALA A 129 -19.43 17.97 9.16
CA ALA A 129 -18.22 17.82 8.38
C ALA A 129 -17.18 16.94 9.09
N THR A 130 -16.93 17.19 10.38
CA THR A 130 -15.98 16.38 11.16
C THR A 130 -16.46 14.96 11.34
N LEU A 131 -17.76 14.73 11.54
CA LEU A 131 -18.32 13.37 11.62
C LEU A 131 -18.10 12.60 10.31
N ASN A 132 -18.34 13.24 9.15
CA ASN A 132 -18.13 12.61 7.84
C ASN A 132 -16.64 12.34 7.57
N VAL A 133 -15.75 13.31 7.79
CA VAL A 133 -14.30 13.13 7.60
C VAL A 133 -13.74 12.10 8.57
N PHE A 134 -14.17 12.13 9.84
CA PHE A 134 -13.77 11.15 10.84
C PHE A 134 -14.25 9.74 10.45
N SER A 135 -15.48 9.60 9.96
CA SER A 135 -15.98 8.31 9.49
C SER A 135 -15.27 7.80 8.23
N PHE A 136 -14.89 8.70 7.32
CA PHE A 136 -14.06 8.34 6.17
C PHE A 136 -12.66 7.92 6.59
N ALA A 137 -12.05 8.63 7.56
CA ALA A 137 -10.76 8.24 8.13
C ALA A 137 -10.81 6.86 8.79
N MET A 138 -11.85 6.59 9.58
CA MET A 138 -12.06 5.28 10.22
C MET A 138 -12.20 4.16 9.17
N LEU A 139 -12.95 4.41 8.09
CA LEU A 139 -13.11 3.47 6.98
C LEU A 139 -11.81 3.29 6.19
N ALA A 140 -11.08 4.37 5.92
CA ALA A 140 -9.79 4.31 5.23
C ALA A 140 -8.78 3.48 6.03
N VAL A 141 -8.65 3.72 7.34
CA VAL A 141 -7.78 2.93 8.22
C VAL A 141 -8.21 1.47 8.27
N GLY A 142 -9.51 1.19 8.45
CA GLY A 142 -10.02 -0.18 8.43
C GLY A 142 -9.79 -0.90 7.09
N SER A 143 -9.93 -0.18 5.97
CA SER A 143 -9.69 -0.72 4.62
C SER A 143 -8.20 -0.98 4.36
N ALA A 144 -7.32 -0.10 4.83
CA ALA A 144 -5.88 -0.28 4.72
C ALA A 144 -5.42 -1.52 5.51
N MET A 145 -5.93 -1.73 6.72
CA MET A 145 -5.63 -2.93 7.50
C MET A 145 -6.13 -4.21 6.83
N GLN A 146 -7.27 -4.17 6.16
CA GLN A 146 -7.79 -5.31 5.39
C GLN A 146 -6.95 -5.58 4.13
N TYR A 147 -6.51 -4.53 3.41
CA TYR A 147 -5.75 -4.63 2.17
C TYR A 147 -4.31 -5.13 2.38
N PHE A 148 -3.63 -4.60 3.42
CA PHE A 148 -2.26 -4.98 3.75
C PHE A 148 -2.17 -6.23 4.66
N ASP A 149 -3.31 -6.87 4.98
CA ASP A 149 -3.42 -8.00 5.90
C ASP A 149 -2.73 -7.76 7.26
N LEU A 150 -2.88 -6.54 7.78
CA LEU A 150 -2.25 -6.10 9.02
C LEU A 150 -3.12 -6.47 10.21
N ALA A 151 -2.77 -7.54 10.92
CA ALA A 151 -3.45 -7.96 12.15
C ALA A 151 -2.67 -7.58 13.42
N ASP A 152 -1.36 -7.35 13.29
CA ASP A 152 -0.47 -7.07 14.41
C ASP A 152 0.71 -6.13 14.03
N LEU A 153 1.40 -5.59 15.04
CA LEU A 153 2.61 -4.78 14.84
C LEU A 153 3.72 -5.56 14.13
N GLU A 154 3.78 -6.87 14.35
CA GLU A 154 4.77 -7.74 13.70
C GLU A 154 4.55 -7.80 12.19
N ASP A 155 3.29 -7.72 11.73
CA ASP A 155 2.98 -7.72 10.30
C ASP A 155 3.44 -6.42 9.65
N VAL A 156 3.28 -5.29 10.35
CA VAL A 156 3.83 -3.99 9.90
C VAL A 156 5.34 -4.04 9.83
N ARG A 157 6.00 -4.56 10.86
CA ARG A 157 7.46 -4.66 10.92
C ARG A 157 8.00 -5.56 9.82
N SER A 158 7.39 -6.72 9.61
CA SER A 158 7.77 -7.64 8.54
C SER A 158 7.55 -7.03 7.16
N GLY A 159 6.44 -6.31 6.94
CA GLY A 159 6.18 -5.59 5.69
C GLY A 159 7.21 -4.49 5.41
N VAL A 160 7.59 -3.72 6.43
CA VAL A 160 8.63 -2.68 6.32
C VAL A 160 10.00 -3.30 6.05
N ASN A 161 10.36 -4.38 6.75
CA ASN A 161 11.63 -5.08 6.51
C ASN A 161 11.69 -5.71 5.11
N ARG A 162 10.59 -6.26 4.63
CA ARG A 162 10.45 -6.80 3.27
C ARG A 162 10.58 -5.70 2.21
N GLN A 163 10.01 -4.52 2.45
CA GLN A 163 10.08 -3.40 1.51
C GLN A 163 11.44 -2.69 1.52
N LEU A 164 12.15 -2.71 2.64
CA LEU A 164 13.52 -2.18 2.77
C LEU A 164 14.59 -3.14 2.24
N GLY A 165 14.21 -4.32 1.71
CA GLY A 165 15.17 -5.34 1.25
C GLY A 165 16.03 -5.90 2.38
N ASN A 166 15.65 -5.66 3.64
CA ASN A 166 16.36 -6.09 4.83
C ASN A 166 15.85 -7.45 5.33
N ASP A 167 14.95 -8.08 4.56
CA ASP A 167 14.48 -9.42 4.79
C ASP A 167 15.54 -10.40 4.27
N VAL A 168 16.50 -10.72 5.14
CA VAL A 168 17.59 -11.69 4.89
C VAL A 168 17.05 -13.10 4.58
N GLU A 169 15.75 -13.34 4.74
CA GLU A 169 15.16 -14.68 4.70
C GLU A 169 13.89 -14.83 3.84
N GLY A 170 13.48 -13.78 3.12
CA GLY A 170 12.20 -13.79 2.38
C GLY A 170 12.11 -12.83 1.19
N GLY A 171 13.27 -12.31 0.74
CA GLY A 171 13.39 -11.59 -0.52
C GLY A 171 12.77 -12.40 -1.65
N ASP A 172 12.05 -11.72 -2.53
CA ASP A 172 11.41 -12.29 -3.71
C ASP A 172 12.45 -13.11 -4.48
N ALA A 173 12.43 -14.43 -4.32
CA ALA A 173 13.39 -15.34 -4.94
C ALA A 173 13.38 -15.19 -6.47
N GLU A 174 12.33 -14.61 -7.04
CA GLU A 174 12.25 -14.26 -8.45
C GLU A 174 13.04 -12.98 -8.77
N GLY A 175 12.91 -11.92 -7.97
CA GLY A 175 13.71 -10.70 -8.11
C GLY A 175 15.21 -10.96 -7.92
N ASP A 176 15.58 -11.81 -6.96
CA ASP A 176 16.99 -12.19 -6.76
C ASP A 176 17.52 -13.03 -7.93
N ARG A 177 16.71 -13.92 -8.51
CA ARG A 177 17.07 -14.67 -9.73
C ARG A 177 17.20 -13.78 -10.97
N GLU A 178 16.33 -12.78 -11.10
CA GLU A 178 16.42 -11.80 -12.20
C GLU A 178 17.71 -10.98 -12.08
N ILE A 179 18.09 -10.58 -10.86
CA ILE A 179 19.34 -9.88 -10.59
C ILE A 179 20.55 -10.80 -10.81
N GLU A 180 20.50 -12.06 -10.36
CA GLU A 180 21.55 -13.05 -10.62
C GLU A 180 21.72 -13.31 -12.12
N THR A 181 20.62 -13.41 -12.87
CA THR A 181 20.64 -13.62 -14.32
C THR A 181 21.20 -12.39 -15.03
N TRP A 182 20.85 -11.18 -14.60
CA TRP A 182 21.40 -9.95 -15.14
C TRP A 182 22.89 -9.79 -14.83
N ILE A 183 23.32 -10.12 -13.60
CA ILE A 183 24.73 -10.11 -13.21
C ILE A 183 25.52 -11.16 -14.02
N ALA A 184 24.96 -12.36 -14.21
CA ALA A 184 25.55 -13.39 -15.05
C ALA A 184 25.64 -12.95 -16.51
N GLU A 185 24.63 -12.27 -17.07
CA GLU A 185 24.68 -11.73 -18.43
C GLU A 185 25.75 -10.64 -18.56
N VAL A 186 25.89 -9.76 -17.57
CA VAL A 186 26.91 -8.70 -17.57
C VAL A 186 28.32 -9.27 -17.42
N LEU A 187 28.52 -10.29 -16.58
CA LEU A 187 29.79 -11.00 -16.43
C LEU A 187 30.12 -11.81 -17.68
N ALA A 188 29.18 -12.56 -18.25
CA ALA A 188 29.38 -13.30 -19.49
C ALA A 188 29.71 -12.36 -20.66
N ARG A 189 29.02 -11.21 -20.75
CA ARG A 189 29.31 -10.16 -21.75
C ARG A 189 30.67 -9.49 -21.52
N LYS A 190 31.21 -9.53 -20.30
CA LYS A 190 32.52 -9.00 -19.95
C LYS A 190 33.63 -10.01 -20.27
N ASP A 191 33.38 -11.30 -20.05
CA ASP A 191 34.31 -12.39 -20.36
C ASP A 191 34.41 -12.65 -21.87
N GLU A 192 33.32 -12.48 -22.64
CA GLU A 192 33.37 -12.55 -24.11
C GLU A 192 34.06 -11.34 -24.77
N LYS A 193 34.21 -10.21 -24.06
CA LYS A 193 34.76 -8.96 -24.60
C LYS A 193 36.17 -8.63 -24.11
N GLU A 194 36.97 -9.64 -23.80
CA GLU A 194 38.43 -9.49 -23.78
C GLU A 194 39.08 -9.61 -25.17
N VAL A 195 38.39 -9.28 -26.27
CA VAL A 195 39.05 -8.86 -27.52
C VAL A 195 38.19 -7.80 -28.22
N GLY A 196 38.45 -6.51 -27.96
CA GLY A 196 37.98 -5.43 -28.86
C GLY A 196 37.05 -4.37 -28.26
N SER A 197 37.67 -3.40 -27.58
CA SER A 197 37.34 -1.97 -27.56
C SER A 197 35.94 -1.52 -27.07
N VAL A 198 35.97 -0.86 -25.91
CA VAL A 198 34.92 -0.01 -25.29
C VAL A 198 34.24 0.96 -26.28
N LYS A 199 34.89 1.28 -27.40
CA LYS A 199 34.34 2.11 -28.48
C LYS A 199 33.12 1.47 -29.16
N GLY A 200 33.14 0.17 -29.44
CA GLY A 200 32.02 -0.53 -30.09
C GLY A 200 30.78 -0.66 -29.21
N LEU A 201 30.96 -0.63 -27.88
CA LEU A 201 29.84 -0.61 -26.93
C LEU A 201 29.13 0.74 -26.92
N ARG A 202 29.88 1.85 -27.02
CA ARG A 202 29.29 3.20 -27.11
C ARG A 202 28.54 3.39 -28.43
N GLU A 203 29.11 2.92 -29.54
CA GLU A 203 28.49 3.00 -30.86
C GLU A 203 27.17 2.20 -30.91
N GLY A 204 27.14 0.97 -30.40
CA GLY A 204 25.91 0.17 -30.36
C GLY A 204 24.82 0.69 -29.41
N VAL A 205 25.20 1.38 -28.32
CA VAL A 205 24.24 2.04 -27.42
C VAL A 205 23.62 3.28 -28.09
N VAL A 206 24.42 4.07 -28.81
CA VAL A 206 23.93 5.24 -29.55
C VAL A 206 22.99 4.82 -30.68
N GLU A 207 23.31 3.73 -31.38
CA GLU A 207 22.48 3.17 -32.44
C GLU A 207 21.11 2.69 -31.92
N LYS A 208 21.09 1.95 -30.80
CA LYS A 208 19.83 1.50 -30.16
C LYS A 208 18.97 2.65 -29.64
N ILE A 209 19.58 3.73 -29.17
CA ILE A 209 18.85 4.92 -28.71
C ILE A 209 18.17 5.62 -29.89
N ALA A 210 18.87 5.73 -31.03
CA ALA A 210 18.30 6.31 -32.25
C ALA A 210 17.14 5.46 -32.79
N GLU A 211 17.27 4.12 -32.81
CA GLU A 211 16.20 3.22 -33.26
C GLU A 211 14.95 3.31 -32.38
N MET A 212 15.13 3.42 -31.06
CA MET A 212 14.04 3.59 -30.10
C MET A 212 13.31 4.93 -30.26
N GLU A 213 14.02 5.98 -30.65
CA GLU A 213 13.43 7.30 -30.89
C GLU A 213 12.60 7.33 -32.18
N GLU A 214 13.05 6.64 -33.22
CA GLU A 214 12.30 6.49 -34.48
C GLU A 214 11.05 5.62 -34.30
N ARG A 215 11.14 4.52 -33.55
CA ARG A 215 9.97 3.70 -33.19
C ARG A 215 8.94 4.49 -32.40
N LYS A 216 9.37 5.32 -31.44
CA LYS A 216 8.45 6.20 -30.70
C LYS A 216 7.78 7.26 -31.57
N LYS A 217 8.47 7.78 -32.60
CA LYS A 217 7.85 8.69 -33.59
C LYS A 217 6.84 7.98 -34.50
N GLN A 218 7.05 6.70 -34.81
CA GLN A 218 6.09 5.91 -35.57
C GLN A 218 4.87 5.48 -34.74
N GLU A 219 5.04 5.23 -33.44
CA GLU A 219 3.94 4.87 -32.53
C GLU A 219 3.13 6.09 -32.05
N GLY A 220 3.73 7.29 -31.99
CA GLY A 220 3.02 8.53 -31.63
C GLY A 220 2.26 9.21 -32.76
N GLY A 221 2.26 8.63 -33.97
CA GLY A 221 1.63 9.18 -35.18
C GLY A 221 0.42 8.40 -35.68
N ARG A 222 -0.15 7.50 -34.87
CA ARG A 222 -1.41 6.79 -35.16
C ARG A 222 -2.48 7.12 -34.13
#